data_AF-A0A5P9I1V7-F1
#
_entry.id   AF-A0A5P9I1V7-F1
#
_cell.length_a   1.000
_cell.length_b   1.000
_cell.length_c   1.000
_cell.angle_alpha   90.00
_cell.angle_beta   90.00
_cell.angle_gamma   90.00
#
_symmetry.space_group_name_H-M   'P 1'
#
loop_
_entity.id
_entity.type
_entity.pdbx_description
1 polymer ?
#
loop_
_entity_poly.entity_id
_entity_poly.type
_entity_poly.pdbx_seq_one_letter_code
_entity_poly.pdbx_strand_id
1 'polypeptide(L)'
;MTEITANKKPRETYVVDPVAFFFALVGAPLAVAVGGFWALGIPVFAVVFGGPFYLAIGVPVLLWYLGRRPPEPWRIAGLALVSYGVPAGIFMLYLLVTGGQSAAQEFVIFAGFGLIFAPLWGGVFGIFYRNFRREFYARPI
;
A
#
# COMPACT_ATOMS: atom_id res chain seq x y z
N MET A 1 12.00 -17.74 -44.42
CA MET A 1 11.06 -16.91 -43.64
C MET A 1 10.99 -17.52 -42.25
N THR A 2 11.79 -17.04 -41.31
CA THR A 2 11.93 -17.62 -39.96
C THR A 2 10.96 -16.92 -39.03
N GLU A 3 9.87 -17.60 -38.67
CA GLU A 3 8.94 -17.10 -37.64
C GLU A 3 9.63 -17.10 -36.28
N ILE A 4 9.81 -15.91 -35.72
CA ILE A 4 10.15 -15.71 -34.31
C ILE A 4 8.88 -16.03 -33.52
N THR A 5 8.71 -17.29 -33.12
CA THR A 5 7.71 -17.66 -32.12
C THR A 5 8.16 -17.11 -30.77
N ALA A 6 7.81 -15.86 -30.50
CA ALA A 6 7.99 -15.27 -29.18
C ALA A 6 7.21 -16.11 -28.16
N ASN A 7 7.94 -16.90 -27.38
CA ASN A 7 7.43 -17.66 -26.25
C ASN A 7 6.91 -16.71 -25.16
N LYS A 8 5.74 -16.10 -25.37
CA LYS A 8 5.03 -15.35 -24.34
C LYS A 8 4.40 -16.37 -23.41
N LYS A 9 5.05 -16.63 -22.26
CA LYS A 9 4.35 -17.26 -21.13
C LYS A 9 3.04 -16.50 -20.90
N PRO A 10 1.88 -17.18 -20.83
CA PRO A 10 0.62 -16.53 -20.51
C PRO A 10 0.78 -15.75 -19.21
N ARG A 11 0.32 -14.49 -19.19
CA ARG A 11 0.33 -13.70 -17.96
C ARG A 11 -0.68 -14.34 -17.01
N GLU A 12 -0.19 -14.90 -15.91
CA GLU A 12 -1.03 -15.34 -14.80
C GLU A 12 -1.82 -14.13 -14.28
N THR A 13 -3.14 -14.20 -14.39
CA THR A 13 -4.05 -13.18 -13.87
C THR A 13 -4.73 -13.76 -12.64
N TYR A 14 -4.91 -12.96 -11.59
CA TYR A 14 -5.51 -13.42 -10.35
C TYR A 14 -6.83 -12.68 -10.13
N VAL A 15 -7.87 -13.40 -9.72
CA VAL A 15 -9.14 -12.79 -9.31
C VAL A 15 -9.01 -12.34 -7.85
N VAL A 16 -9.31 -11.08 -7.59
CA VAL A 16 -9.28 -10.54 -6.23
C VAL A 16 -10.51 -10.98 -5.47
N ASP A 17 -10.34 -11.58 -4.29
CA ASP A 17 -11.44 -11.91 -3.37
C ASP A 17 -11.95 -10.59 -2.73
N PRO A 18 -13.14 -10.10 -3.10
CA PRO A 18 -13.60 -8.78 -2.67
C PRO A 18 -13.85 -8.71 -1.16
N VAL A 19 -14.26 -9.82 -0.55
CA VAL A 19 -14.56 -9.88 0.88
C VAL A 19 -13.26 -9.86 1.67
N ALA A 20 -12.31 -10.72 1.31
CA ALA A 20 -10.99 -10.73 1.93
C ALA A 20 -10.26 -9.39 1.73
N PHE A 21 -10.41 -8.78 0.55
CA PHE A 21 -9.84 -7.47 0.24
C PHE A 21 -10.39 -6.39 1.17
N PHE A 22 -11.71 -6.30 1.34
CA PHE A 22 -12.32 -5.31 2.21
C PHE A 22 -11.90 -5.47 3.68
N PHE A 23 -11.92 -6.71 4.20
CA PHE A 23 -11.47 -6.97 5.57
C PHE A 23 -9.99 -6.66 5.78
N ALA A 24 -9.13 -6.96 4.79
CA ALA A 24 -7.73 -6.60 4.86
C ALA A 24 -7.52 -5.08 4.77
N LEU A 25 -8.29 -4.39 3.90
CA LEU A 25 -8.20 -2.95 3.66
C LEU A 25 -8.56 -2.14 4.91
N VAL A 26 -9.63 -2.51 5.60
CA VAL A 26 -10.06 -1.84 6.83
C VAL A 26 -9.28 -2.37 8.04
N GLY A 27 -9.06 -3.69 8.08
CA GLY A 27 -8.40 -4.35 9.19
C GLY A 27 -6.94 -3.96 9.35
N ALA A 28 -6.20 -3.70 8.26
CA ALA A 28 -4.78 -3.40 8.37
C ALA A 28 -4.47 -2.08 9.07
N PRO A 29 -5.07 -0.93 8.70
CA PRO A 29 -4.91 0.31 9.44
C PRO A 29 -5.38 0.18 10.90
N LEU A 30 -6.49 -0.52 11.15
CA LEU A 30 -7.01 -0.71 12.52
C LEU A 30 -6.12 -1.60 13.36
N ALA A 31 -5.57 -2.69 12.81
CA ALA A 31 -4.67 -3.57 13.53
C ALA A 31 -3.34 -2.89 13.85
N VAL A 32 -2.80 -2.11 12.91
CA VAL A 32 -1.62 -1.26 13.17
C VAL A 32 -1.95 -0.19 14.21
N ALA A 33 -3.15 0.39 14.15
CA ALA A 33 -3.59 1.38 15.13
C ALA A 33 -3.67 0.79 16.53
N VAL A 34 -4.39 -0.32 16.71
CA VAL A 34 -4.53 -1.02 18.01
C VAL A 34 -3.18 -1.49 18.54
N GLY A 35 -2.34 -2.07 17.67
CA GLY A 35 -1.01 -2.55 18.07
C GLY A 35 -0.06 -1.43 18.48
N GLY A 36 -0.07 -0.30 17.77
CA GLY A 36 0.77 0.86 18.08
C GLY A 36 0.17 1.77 19.17
N PHE A 37 -1.14 1.71 19.41
CA PHE A 37 -1.87 2.66 20.26
C PHE A 37 -1.29 2.68 21.67
N TRP A 38 -1.00 1.50 22.20
CA TRP A 38 -0.38 1.31 23.52
C TRP A 38 1.05 1.84 23.62
N ALA A 39 1.78 1.92 22.50
CA ALA A 39 3.17 2.36 22.49
C ALA A 39 3.30 3.89 22.33
N LEU A 40 2.37 4.54 21.62
CA LEU A 40 2.59 5.93 21.16
C LEU A 40 1.36 6.85 21.19
N GLY A 41 0.11 6.36 21.26
CA GLY A 41 -1.12 7.20 21.14
C GLY A 41 -1.34 7.88 19.77
N ILE A 42 -0.27 8.06 18.99
CA ILE A 42 -0.18 8.55 17.61
C ILE A 42 -0.98 7.75 16.56
N PRO A 43 -1.20 6.43 16.67
CA PRO A 43 -1.76 5.66 15.55
C PRO A 43 -3.21 5.97 15.17
N VAL A 44 -3.98 6.61 16.05
CA VAL A 44 -5.34 7.09 15.71
C VAL A 44 -5.25 8.23 14.68
N PHE A 45 -4.30 9.15 14.85
CA PHE A 45 -4.07 10.23 13.89
C PHE A 45 -3.60 9.70 12.54
N ALA A 46 -2.78 8.65 12.53
CA ALA A 46 -2.34 8.01 11.28
C ALA A 46 -3.53 7.47 10.48
N VAL A 47 -4.55 6.89 11.13
CA VAL A 47 -5.77 6.42 10.45
C VAL A 47 -6.56 7.58 9.84
N VAL A 48 -6.74 8.67 10.59
CA VAL A 48 -7.53 9.84 10.12
C VAL A 48 -6.84 10.56 8.96
N PHE A 49 -5.54 10.84 9.07
CA PHE A 49 -4.81 11.60 8.05
C PHE A 49 -4.29 10.72 6.90
N GLY A 50 -3.85 9.50 7.19
CA GLY A 50 -3.31 8.57 6.19
C GLY A 50 -4.40 7.78 5.45
N GLY A 51 -5.57 7.59 6.06
CA GLY A 51 -6.69 6.82 5.50
C GLY A 51 -7.12 7.28 4.11
N PRO A 52 -7.39 8.58 3.89
CA PRO A 52 -7.77 9.09 2.57
C PRO A 52 -6.72 8.80 1.49
N PHE A 53 -5.44 9.00 1.79
CA PHE A 53 -4.34 8.71 0.85
C PHE A 53 -4.21 7.21 0.57
N TYR A 54 -4.34 6.38 1.61
CA TYR A 54 -4.33 4.92 1.49
C TYR A 54 -5.49 4.41 0.62
N LEU A 55 -6.66 5.01 0.70
CA LEU A 55 -7.80 4.65 -0.15
C LEU A 55 -7.61 5.16 -1.58
N ALA A 56 -7.21 6.43 -1.75
CA ALA A 56 -7.09 7.05 -3.07
C ALA A 56 -5.97 6.44 -3.93
N ILE A 57 -4.82 6.14 -3.31
CA ILE A 57 -3.64 5.62 -4.04
C ILE A 57 -3.41 4.15 -3.74
N GLY A 58 -3.55 3.73 -2.49
CA GLY A 58 -3.29 2.35 -2.09
C GLY A 58 -4.25 1.36 -2.72
N VAL A 59 -5.56 1.64 -2.78
CA VAL A 59 -6.54 0.70 -3.36
C VAL A 59 -6.24 0.40 -4.85
N PRO A 60 -6.10 1.39 -5.75
CA PRO A 60 -5.74 1.12 -7.16
C PRO A 60 -4.44 0.32 -7.29
N VAL A 61 -3.42 0.66 -6.50
CA VAL A 61 -2.12 0.00 -6.51
C VAL A 61 -2.23 -1.46 -6.05
N LEU A 62 -2.98 -1.72 -4.98
CA LEU A 62 -3.21 -3.06 -4.45
C LEU A 62 -4.01 -3.92 -5.44
N LEU A 63 -5.07 -3.39 -6.03
CA LEU A 63 -5.85 -4.10 -7.06
C LEU A 63 -4.99 -4.41 -8.28
N TRP A 64 -4.15 -3.46 -8.72
CA TRP A 64 -3.22 -3.67 -9.83
C TRP A 64 -2.20 -4.77 -9.53
N TYR A 65 -1.62 -4.77 -8.32
CA TYR A 65 -0.63 -5.76 -7.89
C TYR A 65 -1.26 -7.15 -7.73
N LEU A 66 -2.36 -7.24 -6.98
CA LEU A 66 -3.04 -8.50 -6.68
C LEU A 66 -3.60 -9.16 -7.93
N GLY A 67 -4.00 -8.39 -8.96
CA GLY A 67 -4.44 -8.96 -10.23
C GLY A 67 -3.33 -9.62 -11.06
N ARG A 68 -2.06 -9.46 -10.68
CA ARG A 68 -0.89 -9.90 -11.48
C ARG A 68 0.09 -10.78 -10.70
N ARG A 69 0.02 -10.77 -9.38
CA ARG A 69 1.01 -11.39 -8.50
C ARG A 69 0.35 -11.92 -7.24
N PRO A 70 0.90 -12.99 -6.65
CA PRO A 70 0.43 -13.48 -5.36
C PRO A 70 0.63 -12.43 -4.25
N PRO A 71 -0.22 -12.43 -3.20
CA PRO A 71 -0.11 -11.50 -2.09
C PRO A 71 1.05 -11.87 -1.18
N GLU A 72 2.23 -11.32 -1.49
CA GLU A 72 3.43 -11.41 -0.67
C GLU A 72 3.50 -10.16 0.24
N PRO A 73 3.38 -10.30 1.58
CA PRO A 73 3.30 -9.16 2.49
C PRO A 73 4.46 -8.17 2.35
N TRP A 74 5.68 -8.65 2.20
CA TRP A 74 6.88 -7.81 2.09
C TRP A 74 6.90 -7.01 0.77
N ARG A 75 6.40 -7.60 -0.33
CA ARG A 75 6.28 -6.88 -1.62
C ARG A 75 5.22 -5.80 -1.55
N ILE A 76 4.10 -6.10 -0.89
CA ILE A 76 3.01 -5.14 -0.70
C ILE A 76 3.47 -4.00 0.22
N ALA A 77 4.22 -4.29 1.29
CA ALA A 77 4.83 -3.27 2.13
C ALA A 77 5.78 -2.36 1.34
N GLY A 78 6.68 -2.95 0.52
CA GLY A 78 7.57 -2.18 -0.34
C GLY A 78 6.81 -1.35 -1.38
N LEU A 79 5.74 -1.88 -1.95
CA LEU A 79 4.88 -1.16 -2.88
C LEU A 79 4.18 0.02 -2.19
N ALA A 80 3.66 -0.17 -0.97
CA ALA A 80 3.05 0.90 -0.19
C ALA A 80 4.06 2.01 0.18
N LEU A 81 5.30 1.64 0.51
CA LEU A 81 6.39 2.59 0.74
C LEU A 81 6.64 3.45 -0.50
N VAL A 82 6.72 2.85 -1.70
CA VAL A 82 6.94 3.59 -2.94
C VAL A 82 5.73 4.45 -3.30
N SER A 83 4.52 3.91 -3.18
CA SER A 83 3.27 4.61 -3.49
C SER A 83 2.99 5.81 -2.58
N TYR A 84 3.53 5.81 -1.37
CA TYR A 84 3.54 6.98 -0.49
C TYR A 84 4.75 7.88 -0.73
N GLY A 85 5.95 7.30 -0.73
CA GLY A 85 7.22 8.01 -0.74
C GLY A 85 7.46 8.82 -2.00
N VAL A 86 7.03 8.34 -3.18
CA VAL A 86 7.19 9.09 -4.43
C VAL A 86 6.31 10.35 -4.44
N PRO A 87 4.98 10.29 -4.21
CA PRO A 87 4.17 11.50 -4.07
C PRO A 87 4.63 12.43 -2.96
N ALA A 88 5.00 11.89 -1.80
CA ALA A 88 5.51 12.69 -0.68
C ALA A 88 6.81 13.41 -1.04
N GLY A 89 7.75 12.74 -1.72
CA GLY A 89 8.99 13.34 -2.19
C GLY A 89 8.76 14.43 -3.24
N ILE A 90 7.87 14.20 -4.20
CA ILE A 90 7.49 15.21 -5.20
C ILE A 90 6.86 16.44 -4.52
N PHE A 91 5.96 16.22 -3.56
CA PHE A 91 5.33 17.31 -2.83
C PHE A 91 6.32 18.08 -1.96
N MET A 92 7.27 17.39 -1.32
CA MET A 92 8.37 18.01 -0.57
C MET A 92 9.21 18.93 -1.47
N LEU A 93 9.56 18.48 -2.68
CA LEU A 93 10.27 19.31 -3.65
C LEU A 93 9.45 20.52 -4.08
N TYR A 94 8.14 20.34 -4.30
CA TYR A 94 7.24 21.44 -4.60
C TYR A 94 7.20 22.49 -3.49
N LEU A 95 7.11 22.07 -2.22
CA LEU A 95 7.13 22.97 -1.07
C LEU A 95 8.45 23.74 -0.95
N LEU A 96 9.59 23.09 -1.19
CA LEU A 96 10.89 23.73 -1.18
C LEU A 96 11.01 24.84 -2.23
N VAL A 97 10.35 24.70 -3.38
CA VAL A 97 10.38 25.67 -4.49
C VAL A 97 9.34 26.79 -4.31
N THR A 98 8.16 26.48 -3.76
CA THR A 98 7.00 27.40 -3.78
C THR A 98 6.56 27.92 -2.41
N GLY A 99 6.71 27.12 -1.35
CA GLY A 99 6.25 27.42 0.01
C GLY A 99 7.37 27.89 0.96
N GLY A 100 8.63 27.78 0.54
CA GLY A 100 9.79 28.13 1.37
C GLY A 100 10.15 27.06 2.41
N GLN A 101 11.21 27.32 3.18
CA GLN A 101 11.77 26.34 4.13
C GLN A 101 10.81 25.99 5.27
N SER A 102 10.00 26.93 5.76
CA SER A 102 9.06 26.68 6.87
C SER A 102 7.99 25.66 6.50
N ALA A 103 7.34 25.83 5.34
CA ALA A 103 6.32 24.89 4.86
C ALA A 103 6.89 23.48 4.63
N ALA A 104 8.11 23.40 4.09
CA ALA A 104 8.81 22.13 3.93
C ALA A 104 9.12 21.46 5.29
N GLN A 105 9.58 22.22 6.29
CA GLN A 105 9.86 21.71 7.64
C GLN A 105 8.60 21.17 8.34
N GLU A 106 7.47 21.87 8.21
CA GLU A 106 6.19 21.41 8.76
C GLU A 106 5.74 20.08 8.14
N PHE A 107 5.98 19.90 6.83
CA PHE A 107 5.62 18.67 6.12
C PHE A 107 6.49 17.47 6.50
N VAL A 108 7.76 17.67 6.90
CA VAL A 108 8.70 16.58 7.21
C VAL A 108 8.14 15.59 8.23
N ILE A 109 7.45 16.08 9.26
CA ILE A 109 6.88 15.22 10.31
C ILE A 109 5.79 14.32 9.72
N PHE A 110 4.86 14.90 8.95
CA PHE A 110 3.81 14.13 8.27
C PHE A 110 4.39 13.13 7.26
N ALA A 111 5.37 13.55 6.47
CA ALA A 111 6.10 12.70 5.52
C ALA A 111 6.78 11.53 6.23
N GLY A 112 7.48 11.80 7.34
CA GLY A 112 8.17 10.78 8.13
C GLY A 112 7.23 9.73 8.68
N PHE A 113 6.07 10.15 9.22
CA PHE A 113 5.06 9.21 9.69
C PHE A 113 4.52 8.32 8.57
N GLY A 114 4.20 8.89 7.41
CA GLY A 114 3.68 8.10 6.31
C GLY A 114 4.72 7.12 5.73
N LEU A 115 6.01 7.46 5.75
CA LEU A 115 7.08 6.53 5.36
C LEU A 115 7.17 5.29 6.27
N ILE A 116 6.75 5.42 7.54
CA ILE A 116 6.71 4.30 8.49
C ILE A 116 5.38 3.56 8.38
N PHE A 117 4.25 4.27 8.41
CA PHE A 117 2.94 3.65 8.47
C PHE A 117 2.46 3.07 7.14
N ALA A 118 2.84 3.64 5.99
CA ALA A 118 2.46 3.08 4.69
C ALA A 118 2.97 1.63 4.50
N PRO A 119 4.26 1.31 4.68
CA PRO A 119 4.72 -0.07 4.59
C PRO A 119 4.13 -0.97 5.68
N LEU A 120 3.88 -0.46 6.90
CA LEU A 120 3.21 -1.24 7.94
C LEU A 120 1.79 -1.63 7.53
N TRP A 121 0.99 -0.68 7.05
CA TRP A 121 -0.37 -0.93 6.57
C TRP A 121 -0.36 -1.88 5.37
N GLY A 122 0.54 -1.68 4.41
CA GLY A 122 0.69 -2.58 3.26
C GLY A 122 1.10 -4.00 3.66
N GLY A 123 2.03 -4.13 4.61
CA GLY A 123 2.48 -5.43 5.12
C GLY A 123 1.36 -6.17 5.85
N VAL A 124 0.68 -5.50 6.78
CA VAL A 124 -0.46 -6.09 7.51
C VAL A 124 -1.61 -6.42 6.58
N PHE A 125 -1.89 -5.56 5.59
CA PHE A 125 -2.87 -5.85 4.53
C PHE A 125 -2.49 -7.14 3.80
N GLY A 126 -1.23 -7.29 3.39
CA GLY A 126 -0.77 -8.50 2.72
C GLY A 126 -0.92 -9.76 3.55
N ILE A 127 -0.67 -9.68 4.87
CA ILE A 127 -0.88 -10.79 5.81
C ILE A 127 -2.37 -11.14 5.88
N PHE A 128 -3.24 -10.15 6.11
CA PHE A 128 -4.67 -10.36 6.26
C PHE A 128 -5.30 -10.90 4.98
N TYR A 129 -5.01 -10.28 3.84
CA TYR A 129 -5.53 -10.72 2.55
C TYR A 129 -5.08 -12.15 2.21
N ARG A 130 -3.81 -12.48 2.46
CA ARG A 130 -3.29 -13.84 2.23
C ARG A 130 -4.01 -14.88 3.11
N ASN A 131 -4.36 -14.54 4.34
CA ASN A 131 -4.98 -15.45 5.29
C ASN A 131 -6.51 -15.55 5.12
N PHE A 132 -7.17 -14.48 4.64
CA PHE A 132 -8.63 -14.44 4.48
C PHE A 132 -9.10 -14.85 3.09
N ARG A 133 -8.24 -14.79 2.06
CA ARG A 133 -8.62 -15.19 0.70
C ARG A 133 -9.01 -16.66 0.67
N ARG A 134 -10.09 -16.98 -0.05
CA ARG A 134 -10.47 -18.39 -0.28
C ARG A 134 -9.53 -19.05 -1.29
N GLU A 135 -9.38 -20.37 -1.20
CA GLU A 135 -8.53 -21.15 -2.12
C GLU A 135 -8.89 -20.98 -3.60
N PHE A 136 -10.18 -20.75 -3.89
CA PHE A 136 -10.65 -20.44 -5.24
C PHE A 136 -9.92 -19.24 -5.86
N TYR A 137 -9.67 -18.19 -5.07
CA TYR A 137 -8.96 -16.98 -5.50
C TYR A 137 -7.44 -17.09 -5.40
N ALA A 138 -6.92 -18.23 -4.94
CA ALA A 138 -5.48 -18.46 -4.79
C ALA A 138 -4.80 -18.90 -6.10
N ARG A 139 -5.58 -19.27 -7.12
CA ARG A 139 -5.08 -19.83 -8.39
C ARG A 139 -5.19 -18.78 -9.50
N PRO A 140 -4.19 -18.70 -10.40
CA PRO A 140 -4.30 -17.86 -11.58
C PRO A 140 -5.35 -18.42 -12.55
N ILE A 141 -6.01 -17.50 -13.26
CA ILE A 141 -6.92 -17.77 -14.39
C ILE A 141 -6.20 -17.58 -15.73
#